data_AF-U4TKD2-F1
#
_entry.id   AF-U4TKD2-F1
#
_cell.length_a   1.000
_cell.length_b   1.000
_cell.length_c   1.000
_cell.angle_alpha   90.00
_cell.angle_beta   90.00
_cell.angle_gamma   90.00
#
_symmetry.space_group_name_H-M   'P 1'
#
loop_
_entity.id
_entity.type
_entity.pdbx_description
1 polymer ?
#
loop_
_entity_poly.entity_id
_entity_poly.type
_entity_poly.pdbx_seq_one_letter_code
_entity_poly.pdbx_strand_id
1 'polypeptide(L)'
;MKQLQLKYHTSEGKSKTMSVNYVDQELDAATVKEAMGQIAASKIFVKGSVYLYDTPIAAKYVERFETALFDDSTEPVAPRTPGQGA
;
A
#
# COMPACT_ATOMS: atom_id res chain seq x y z
N MET A 1 5.77 5.91 -8.39
CA MET A 1 4.30 5.73 -8.34
C MET A 1 3.75 6.47 -7.13
N LYS A 2 2.53 7.04 -7.18
CA LYS A 2 1.88 7.63 -6.00
C LYS A 2 1.26 6.53 -5.15
N GLN A 3 1.44 6.63 -3.84
CA GLN A 3 0.87 5.70 -2.86
C GLN A 3 -0.06 6.49 -1.92
N LEU A 4 -1.21 5.92 -1.56
CA LEU A 4 -2.10 6.51 -0.56
C LEU A 4 -1.77 5.93 0.80
N GLN A 5 -1.42 6.79 1.75
CA GLN A 5 -1.27 6.43 3.15
C GLN A 5 -2.53 6.86 3.91
N LEU A 6 -3.19 5.86 4.50
CA LEU A 6 -4.36 6.00 5.34
C LEU A 6 -3.94 5.71 6.78
N LYS A 7 -4.10 6.68 7.68
CA LYS A 7 -3.74 6.58 9.09
C LYS A 7 -4.99 6.37 9.94
N TYR A 8 -4.92 5.40 10.84
CA TYR A 8 -5.98 5.01 11.74
C TYR A 8 -5.48 4.92 13.19
N HIS A 9 -6.39 4.99 14.14
CA HIS A 9 -6.18 4.46 15.48
C HIS A 9 -6.73 3.05 15.58
N THR A 10 -5.95 2.21 16.24
CA THR A 10 -6.38 0.90 16.72
C THR A 10 -7.28 1.08 17.94
N SER A 11 -8.05 0.05 18.27
CA SER A 11 -8.87 0.04 19.48
C SER A 11 -8.07 0.12 20.79
N GLU A 12 -6.76 -0.15 20.76
CA GLU A 12 -5.85 0.05 21.90
C GLU A 12 -5.26 1.47 21.98
N GLY A 13 -5.63 2.38 21.07
CA GLY A 13 -5.09 3.74 21.00
C GLY A 13 -3.73 3.86 20.29
N LYS A 14 -3.18 2.77 19.74
CA LYS A 14 -1.97 2.81 18.90
C LYS A 14 -2.33 3.32 17.50
N SER A 15 -1.42 4.03 16.84
CA SER A 15 -1.61 4.46 15.45
C SER A 15 -1.19 3.36 14.47
N LYS A 16 -2.02 3.11 13.47
CA LYS A 16 -1.75 2.18 12.36
C LYS A 16 -1.82 2.94 11.04
N THR A 17 -0.89 2.67 10.14
CA THR A 17 -0.92 3.23 8.78
C THR A 17 -1.09 2.11 7.78
N MET A 18 -1.98 2.30 6.82
CA MET A 18 -2.23 1.42 5.69
C MET A 18 -1.77 2.14 4.43
N SER A 19 -0.91 1.47 3.68
CA SER A 19 -0.30 2.00 2.46
C SER A 19 -0.87 1.24 1.27
N VAL A 20 -1.59 1.93 0.39
CA VAL A 20 -2.17 1.35 -0.82
C VAL A 20 -1.36 1.84 -2.01
N ASN A 21 -0.76 0.90 -2.74
CA ASN A 21 -0.09 1.16 -4.01
C ASN A 21 -1.14 1.03 -5.13
N TYR A 22 -1.02 1.77 -6.23
CA TYR A 22 -1.99 1.80 -7.34
C TYR A 22 -3.34 2.44 -6.98
N VAL A 23 -3.31 3.59 -6.30
CA VAL A 23 -4.54 4.35 -6.09
C VAL A 23 -4.72 5.35 -7.22
N ASP A 24 -5.99 5.56 -7.59
CA ASP A 24 -6.36 6.61 -8.51
C ASP A 24 -5.87 7.96 -7.99
N GLN A 25 -5.14 8.70 -8.83
CA GLN A 25 -4.52 9.98 -8.42
C GLN A 25 -5.57 11.08 -8.21
N GLU A 26 -6.81 10.81 -8.58
CA GLU A 26 -7.96 11.71 -8.55
C GLU A 26 -8.98 11.35 -7.46
N LEU A 27 -8.60 10.55 -6.44
CA LEU A 27 -9.52 10.27 -5.33
C LEU A 27 -9.74 11.53 -4.49
N ASP A 28 -11.01 11.89 -4.33
CA ASP A 28 -11.46 13.01 -3.51
C ASP A 28 -11.34 12.71 -2.01
N ALA A 29 -11.04 13.75 -1.21
CA ALA A 29 -10.90 13.62 0.23
C ALA A 29 -12.16 13.06 0.91
N ALA A 30 -13.36 13.40 0.43
CA ALA A 30 -14.61 12.86 0.92
C ALA A 30 -14.72 11.37 0.63
N THR A 31 -14.47 10.94 -0.62
CA THR A 31 -14.49 9.54 -1.02
C THR A 31 -13.50 8.70 -0.23
N VAL A 32 -12.28 9.20 -0.04
CA VAL A 32 -11.26 8.53 0.76
C VAL A 32 -11.72 8.40 2.21
N LYS A 33 -12.27 9.46 2.81
CA LYS A 33 -12.77 9.44 4.19
C LYS A 33 -13.94 8.46 4.36
N GLU A 34 -14.86 8.41 3.40
CA GLU A 34 -15.96 7.45 3.41
C GLU A 34 -15.45 6.00 3.31
N ALA A 35 -14.54 5.73 2.37
CA ALA A 35 -13.91 4.43 2.25
C ALA A 35 -13.17 4.02 3.53
N MET A 36 -12.43 4.97 4.15
CA MET A 36 -11.79 4.72 5.44
C MET A 36 -12.82 4.38 6.54
N GLY A 37 -13.97 5.06 6.55
CA GLY A 37 -15.07 4.77 7.46
C GLY A 37 -15.69 3.40 7.23
N GLN A 38 -15.89 3.00 5.97
CA GLN A 38 -16.37 1.66 5.60
C GLN A 38 -15.40 0.56 6.05
N ILE A 39 -14.08 0.76 5.88
CA ILE A 39 -13.05 -0.17 6.35
C ILE A 39 -13.10 -0.32 7.88
N ALA A 40 -13.22 0.81 8.59
CA ALA A 40 -13.33 0.80 10.04
C ALA A 40 -14.62 0.12 10.54
N ALA A 41 -15.74 0.41 9.89
CA ALA A 41 -17.04 -0.22 10.18
C ALA A 41 -17.04 -1.72 9.89
N SER A 42 -16.30 -2.14 8.85
CA SER A 42 -16.20 -3.56 8.48
C SER A 42 -15.52 -4.40 9.56
N LYS A 43 -14.66 -3.79 10.39
CA LYS A 43 -13.94 -4.47 11.49
C LYS A 43 -13.26 -5.79 11.09
N ILE A 44 -12.91 -5.93 9.80
CA ILE A 44 -12.32 -7.16 9.24
C ILE A 44 -10.84 -7.32 9.61
N PHE A 45 -10.18 -6.22 9.97
CA PHE A 45 -8.77 -6.20 10.31
C PHE A 45 -8.60 -6.29 11.83
N VAL A 46 -8.65 -7.51 12.35
CA VAL A 46 -8.46 -7.80 13.77
C VAL A 46 -7.15 -8.56 13.96
N LYS A 47 -6.35 -8.13 14.94
CA LYS A 47 -5.17 -8.88 15.37
C LYS A 47 -5.37 -9.30 16.82
N GLY A 48 -5.67 -10.58 17.04
CA GLY A 48 -6.08 -11.08 18.35
C GLY A 48 -7.42 -10.46 18.75
N SER A 49 -7.38 -9.53 19.70
CA SER A 49 -8.56 -8.82 20.21
C SER A 49 -8.56 -7.32 19.85
N VAL A 50 -7.63 -6.89 19.00
CA VAL A 50 -7.41 -5.47 18.69
C VAL A 50 -7.82 -5.17 17.25
N TYR A 51 -8.78 -4.26 17.08
CA TYR A 51 -9.12 -3.69 15.78
C TYR A 51 -7.97 -2.82 15.29
N LEU A 52 -7.36 -3.18 14.15
CA LEU A 52 -6.20 -2.50 13.60
C LEU A 52 -6.54 -1.15 12.95
N TYR A 53 -7.75 -1.03 12.41
CA TYR A 53 -8.24 0.18 11.74
C TYR A 53 -9.60 0.53 12.33
N ASP A 54 -9.63 1.17 13.50
CA ASP A 54 -10.87 1.44 14.24
C ASP A 54 -11.36 2.88 14.03
N THR A 55 -10.48 3.87 14.18
CA THR A 55 -10.83 5.28 13.91
C THR A 55 -9.98 5.85 12.77
N PRO A 56 -10.57 6.35 11.68
CA PRO A 56 -9.82 7.04 10.63
C PRO A 56 -9.32 8.39 11.14
N ILE A 57 -8.01 8.63 11.04
CA ILE A 57 -7.34 9.82 11.58
C ILE A 57 -6.96 10.79 10.46
N ALA A 58 -6.32 10.28 9.39
CA ALA A 58 -5.84 11.10 8.29
C ALA A 58 -5.62 10.26 7.03
N ALA A 59 -5.69 10.89 5.86
CA ALA A 59 -5.27 10.32 4.59
C ALA A 59 -4.30 11.28 3.90
N LYS A 60 -3.26 10.75 3.25
CA LYS A 60 -2.30 11.54 2.48
C LYS A 60 -1.74 10.76 1.31
N TYR A 61 -1.51 11.46 0.21
CA TYR A 61 -0.71 10.93 -0.89
C TYR A 61 0.78 11.06 -0.55
N VAL A 62 1.54 10.01 -0.86
CA VAL A 62 2.99 9.96 -0.72
C VAL A 62 3.59 9.53 -2.05
N GLU A 63 4.51 10.34 -2.55
CA GLU A 63 5.35 10.02 -3.70
C GLU A 63 6.61 9.32 -3.21
N ARG A 64 6.80 8.07 -3.62
CA ARG A 64 8.05 7.36 -3.36
C ARG A 64 9.01 7.65 -4.51
N PHE A 65 10.14 8.28 -4.19
CA PHE A 65 11.30 8.41 -5.06
C PHE A 65 12.30 7.33 -4.69
N GLU A 66 12.51 6.37 -5.59
CA GLU A 66 13.50 5.30 -5.43
C GLU A 66 14.74 5.71 -6.20
N THR A 67 15.77 6.16 -5.48
CA THR A 67 17.09 6.40 -6.07
C THR A 67 17.89 5.11 -5.97
N ALA A 68 17.98 4.36 -7.07
CA ALA A 68 18.84 3.19 -7.14
C ALA A 68 20.30 3.64 -7.01
N LEU A 69 20.96 3.21 -5.93
CA LEU A 69 22.38 3.51 -5.69
C LEU A 69 23.29 2.43 -6.31
N PHE A 70 22.79 1.20 -6.41
CA PHE A 70 23.44 0.05 -7.02
C PHE A 70 22.38 -1.02 -7.29
N ASP A 71 22.42 -1.66 -8.46
CA ASP A 71 21.61 -2.84 -8.78
C ASP A 71 22.56 -3.92 -9.33
N ASP A 72 22.90 -4.90 -8.50
CA ASP A 72 23.72 -6.06 -8.89
C ASP A 72 22.85 -7.16 -9.52
N SER A 73 21.54 -6.93 -9.64
CA SER A 73 20.56 -7.89 -10.15
C SER A 73 20.58 -8.03 -11.68
N THR A 74 21.70 -7.72 -12.32
CA THR A 74 22.00 -8.27 -13.63
C THR A 74 22.48 -9.70 -13.44
N GLU A 75 21.55 -10.64 -13.23
CA GLU A 75 21.83 -11.99 -13.72
C GLU A 75 22.10 -11.83 -15.23
N PRO A 76 23.30 -12.18 -15.74
CA PRO A 76 23.55 -12.15 -17.16
C PRO A 76 22.55 -13.11 -17.78
N VAL A 77 21.59 -12.55 -18.51
CA VAL A 77 20.68 -13.31 -19.35
C VAL A 77 21.54 -14.07 -20.37
N ALA A 78 21.94 -15.28 -20.00
CA ALA A 78 22.59 -16.19 -20.91
C ALA A 78 21.65 -16.34 -22.12
N PRO A 79 22.14 -16.12 -23.36
CA PRO A 79 21.29 -16.23 -24.53
C PRO A 79 20.72 -17.64 -24.56
N ARG A 80 19.41 -17.77 -24.36
CA ARG A 80 18.69 -19.00 -24.63
C ARG A 80 18.76 -19.22 -26.13
N THR A 81 19.69 -20.06 -26.58
CA THR A 81 19.78 -20.54 -27.96
C THR A 81 18.46 -21.23 -28.32
N PRO A 82 17.64 -20.67 -29.24
CA PRO A 82 16.48 -21.38 -29.73
C PRO A 82 16.91 -22.24 -30.93
N GLY A 83 16.60 -23.53 -30.88
CA GLY A 83 16.25 -24.28 -32.09
C GLY A 83 17.39 -24.99 -32.80
N GLN A 84 17.69 -26.19 -32.31
CA GLN A 84 17.94 -27.35 -33.16
C GLN A 84 16.84 -27.44 -34.24
N GLY A 85 17.24 -27.38 -35.51
CA GLY A 85 16.36 -27.54 -36.66
C GLY A 85 17.18 -27.87 -37.89
N ALA A 86 17.46 -29.15 -38.08
CA ALA A 86 17.90 -29.76 -39.34
C ALA A 86 17.40 -31.21 -39.35
#